data_AF-A0A7R9FCE8-F1
#
_entry.id   AF-A0A7R9FCE8-F1
#
_cell.length_a   1.000
_cell.length_b   1.000
_cell.length_c   1.000
_cell.angle_alpha   90.00
_cell.angle_beta   90.00
_cell.angle_gamma   90.00
#
_symmetry.space_group_name_H-M   'P 1'
#
loop_
_entity.id
_entity.type
_entity.pdbx_description
1 polymer ?
#
loop_
_entity_poly.entity_id
_entity_poly.type
_entity_poly.pdbx_seq_one_letter_code
_entity_poly.pdbx_strand_id
1 'polypeptide(L)' 'MNQVLRTFSAEGFKVGCDWSRAAFSPDGHYVSVGSSDGAVFIWNVTGKVESILKEHS' A
#
# COMPACT_ATOMS: atom_id res chain seq x y z
N MET A 1 -3.28 22.94 10.81
CA MET A 1 -2.65 22.76 9.49
C MET A 1 -2.33 21.29 9.35
N ASN A 2 -2.80 20.64 8.29
CA ASN A 2 -2.51 19.22 8.08
C ASN A 2 -1.14 19.06 7.43
N GLN A 3 -0.38 18.05 7.84
CA GLN A 3 0.94 17.76 7.32
C GLN A 3 0.99 16.33 6.79
N VAL A 4 1.61 16.14 5.62
CA VAL A 4 1.93 14.81 5.12
C VAL A 4 3.16 14.32 5.88
N LEU A 5 2.97 13.30 6.71
CA LEU A 5 4.06 12.66 7.45
C LEU A 5 4.85 11.68 6.58
N ARG A 6 4.17 11.00 5.65
CA ARG A 6 4.77 9.98 4.81
C ARG A 6 3.98 9.75 3.52
N THR A 7 4.71 9.44 2.46
CA THR A 7 4.17 8.95 1.19
C THR A 7 4.69 7.53 0.97
N PHE A 8 3.79 6.64 0.57
CA PHE A 8 4.11 5.25 0.24
C PHE A 8 4.06 5.10 -1.28
N SER A 9 5.15 4.58 -1.86
CA SER A 9 5.25 4.33 -3.30
C SER A 9 6.07 3.05 -3.53
N ALA A 10 5.86 2.45 -4.69
CA ALA A 10 6.61 1.29 -5.14
C ALA A 10 6.62 1.26 -6.67
N GLU A 11 7.68 0.71 -7.25
CA GLU A 11 7.71 0.49 -8.70
C GLU A 11 6.61 -0.50 -9.10
N GLY A 12 5.89 -0.18 -10.18
CA GLY A 12 4.79 -1.01 -10.68
C GLY A 12 3.47 -0.89 -9.91
N PHE A 13 3.43 -0.23 -8.75
CA PHE A 13 2.18 0.03 -8.04
C PHE A 13 1.31 1.01 -8.84
N LYS A 14 0.06 0.61 -9.11
CA LYS A 14 -0.90 1.42 -9.88
C LYS A 14 -2.21 1.52 -9.13
N VAL A 15 -2.62 2.73 -8.81
CA VAL A 15 -3.96 3.01 -8.27
C VAL A 15 -4.95 2.90 -9.42
N GLY A 16 -5.86 1.92 -9.34
CA GLY A 16 -6.79 1.63 -10.43
C GLY A 16 -7.93 2.64 -10.54
N CYS A 17 -8.52 3.05 -9.41
CA CYS A 17 -9.65 3.97 -9.38
C CYS A 17 -9.81 4.63 -8.00
N ASP A 18 -10.72 5.61 -7.91
CA ASP A 18 -11.03 6.36 -6.68
C ASP A 18 -11.56 5.50 -5.53
N TRP A 19 -11.91 4.23 -5.79
CA TRP A 19 -12.30 3.28 -4.77
C TRP A 19 -11.11 2.50 -4.16
N SER A 20 -9.88 2.68 -4.67
CA SER A 20 -8.71 2.05 -4.07
C SER A 20 -8.56 2.51 -2.61
N ARG A 21 -8.51 1.55 -1.69
CA ARG A 21 -8.36 1.81 -0.26
C ARG A 21 -7.03 1.28 0.25
N ALA A 22 -6.40 2.10 1.09
CA ALA A 22 -5.31 1.67 1.95
C ALA A 22 -5.86 1.22 3.30
N ALA A 23 -5.21 0.24 3.92
CA ALA A 23 -5.51 -0.18 5.28
C ALA A 23 -4.23 -0.24 6.10
N PHE A 24 -4.30 0.24 7.35
CA PHE A 24 -3.26 -0.04 8.33
C PHE A 24 -3.48 -1.43 8.92
N SER A 25 -2.38 -2.12 9.24
CA SER A 25 -2.47 -3.29 10.11
C SER A 25 -2.94 -2.87 11.52
N PRO A 26 -3.66 -3.74 12.26
CA PRO A 26 -4.13 -3.42 13.60
C PRO A 26 -3.03 -3.08 14.60
N ASP A 27 -1.83 -3.61 14.40
CA ASP A 27 -0.64 -3.32 15.20
C ASP A 27 0.09 -2.02 14.77
N GLY A 28 -0.35 -1.38 13.69
CA GLY A 28 0.20 -0.12 13.20
C GLY A 28 1.58 -0.23 12.55
N HIS A 29 2.09 -1.44 12.28
CA HIS A 29 3.41 -1.60 11.67
C HIS A 29 3.40 -1.58 10.15
N TYR A 30 2.25 -1.83 9.52
CA TYR A 30 2.14 -2.00 8.08
C TYR A 30 1.00 -1.20 7.47
N VAL A 31 1.16 -0.91 6.18
CA VAL A 31 0.13 -0.38 5.29
C VAL A 31 -0.01 -1.33 4.13
N SER A 32 -1.25 -1.72 3.80
CA SER A 32 -1.55 -2.53 2.61
C SER A 32 -2.43 -1.76 1.64
N VAL A 33 -2.17 -1.93 0.33
CA VAL A 33 -2.98 -1.35 -0.74
C VAL A 33 -3.06 -2.31 -1.92
N GLY A 34 -4.26 -2.50 -2.47
CA GLY A 34 -4.48 -3.23 -3.71
C GLY A 34 -4.13 -2.38 -4.94
N SER A 35 -3.44 -3.01 -5.89
CA SER A 35 -3.05 -2.43 -7.17
C SER A 35 -4.02 -2.84 -8.28
N SER A 36 -4.08 -2.04 -9.34
CA SER A 36 -4.94 -2.28 -10.49
C SER A 36 -4.62 -3.56 -11.27
N ASP A 37 -3.43 -4.11 -11.10
CA ASP A 37 -2.98 -5.36 -11.72
C ASP A 37 -3.28 -6.60 -10.86
N GLY A 38 -4.05 -6.43 -9.78
CA GLY A 38 -4.42 -7.51 -8.85
C GLY A 38 -3.39 -7.76 -7.75
N ALA A 39 -2.22 -7.13 -7.81
CA ALA A 39 -1.22 -7.27 -6.75
C ALA A 39 -1.63 -6.52 -5.47
N VAL A 40 -1.21 -7.01 -4.31
CA VAL A 40 -1.31 -6.30 -3.03
C VAL A 40 0.08 -5.91 -2.58
N PHE A 41 0.29 -4.62 -2.40
CA PHE A 41 1.55 -4.08 -1.89
C PHE A 41 1.44 -3.88 -0.39
N ILE A 42 2.51 -4.28 0.32
CA ILE A 42 2.62 -4.13 1.77
C ILE A 42 3.89 -3.34 2.05
N TRP A 43 3.71 -2.19 2.69
CA TRP A 43 4.80 -1.38 3.21
C TRP A 43 4.86 -1.51 4.72
N ASN A 44 6.04 -1.42 5.31
CA ASN A 44 6.14 -1.02 6.71
C ASN A 44 5.80 0.48 6.85
N VAL A 45 5.51 0.95 8.07
CA VAL A 45 5.24 2.37 8.32
C VAL A 45 6.43 3.30 8.09
N THR A 46 7.63 2.78 7.88
CA THR A 46 8.80 3.58 7.44
C THR A 46 8.85 3.74 5.92
N GLY A 47 7.85 3.28 5.17
CA GLY A 47 7.75 3.44 3.72
C GLY A 47 8.53 2.41 2.90
N LYS A 48 9.15 1.43 3.54
CA LYS A 48 9.84 0.33 2.85
C LYS A 48 8.82 -0.69 2.39
N VAL A 49 8.91 -1.13 1.13
CA VAL A 49 8.13 -2.27 0.63
C VAL A 49 8.66 -3.53 1.31
N GLU A 50 7.81 -4.20 2.07
CA GLU A 50 8.15 -5.46 2.74
C GLU A 50 7.70 -6.66 1.90
N SER A 51 6.58 -6.55 1.18
CA SER A 51 6.10 -7.63 0.32
C SER A 51 5.18 -7.12 -0.79
N ILE A 52 5.14 -7.89 -1.89
CA ILE A 52 4.19 -7.71 -2.99
C ILE A 52 3.57 -9.07 -3.26
N LEU A 53 2.27 -9.19 -3.02
CA LEU A 53 1.51 -10.42 -3.20
C LEU A 53 0.85 -10.38 -4.59
N LYS A 54 1.15 -11.35 -5.46
CA LYS A 54 0.73 -11.31 -6.88
C LYS A 54 -0.22 -12.43 -7.31
N GLU A 55 -0.57 -13.34 -6.40
CA GLU A 55 -1.22 -14.62 -6.76
C GLU A 55 -2.62 -14.78 -6.12
N HIS A 56 -3.24 -13.70 -5.66
CA HIS A 56 -4.61 -13.74 -5.14
C HIS A 56 -5.60 -13.69 -6.31
N SER A 57 -5.97 -14.86 -6.83
CA SER A 57 -7.04 -15.06 -7.81
C SER A 57 -8.37 -15.34 -7.12
#